data_AF-B9GB19-F1
#
_entry.id   AF-B9GB19-F1
#
_cell.length_a   1.000
_cell.length_b   1.000
_cell.length_c   1.000
_cell.angle_alpha   90.00
_cell.angle_beta   90.00
_cell.angle_gamma   90.00
#
_symmetry.space_group_name_H-M   'P 1'
#
loop_
_entity.id
_entity.type
_entity.pdbx_description
1 polymer ?
#
loop_
_entity_poly.entity_id
_entity_poly.type
_entity_poly.pdbx_seq_one_letter_code
_entity_poly.pdbx_strand_id
1 'polypeptide(L)'
;MILERAPNLETLSLVFHPEPLDGGDDAMLHITYYKEEELYDKHLLSYNRHSVLAAPTSGGGAMAPACLRRRVREINLVHYQGGAAQRTLAMYLLRSAAAIGELGCELAMGPLWIQDELARELEGWVMNKAAIVNIG
;
A
#
# COMPACT_ATOMS: atom_id res chain seq x y z
N MET A 1 -15.23 10.42 -9.93
CA MET A 1 -14.27 9.79 -8.99
C MET A 1 -14.29 10.55 -7.65
N ILE A 2 -14.10 9.91 -6.49
CA ILE A 2 -14.18 10.59 -5.17
C ILE A 2 -13.22 11.78 -5.05
N LEU A 3 -12.03 11.67 -5.64
CA LEU A 3 -11.01 12.73 -5.66
C LEU A 3 -11.45 13.98 -6.43
N GLU A 4 -12.32 13.86 -7.43
CA GLU A 4 -12.88 15.02 -8.15
C GLU A 4 -13.87 15.82 -7.30
N ARG A 5 -14.48 15.18 -6.30
CA ARG A 5 -15.39 15.83 -5.35
C ARG A 5 -14.65 16.53 -4.19
N ALA A 6 -13.33 16.40 -4.11
CA ALA A 6 -12.50 16.99 -3.07
C ALA A 6 -11.40 17.87 -3.70
N PRO A 7 -11.76 19.03 -4.29
CA PRO A 7 -10.80 19.89 -4.97
C PRO A 7 -9.75 20.50 -4.03
N ASN A 8 -9.99 20.52 -2.72
CA ASN A 8 -9.08 21.03 -1.70
C ASN A 8 -8.39 19.90 -0.90
N LEU A 9 -8.36 18.67 -1.42
CA LEU A 9 -7.73 17.56 -0.72
C LEU A 9 -6.22 17.80 -0.55
N GLU A 10 -5.76 17.85 0.69
CA GLU A 10 -4.34 18.02 1.06
C GLU A 10 -3.76 16.75 1.68
N THR A 11 -4.55 16.01 2.46
CA THR A 11 -4.16 14.73 3.06
C THR A 11 -5.07 13.61 2.56
N LEU A 12 -4.47 12.49 2.17
CA LEU A 12 -5.18 11.28 1.75
C LEU A 12 -4.72 10.08 2.57
N SER A 13 -5.61 9.53 3.39
CA SER A 13 -5.34 8.32 4.17
C SER A 13 -6.10 7.12 3.61
N LEU A 14 -5.40 6.01 3.40
CA LEU A 14 -5.97 4.73 2.98
C LEU A 14 -5.74 3.71 4.10
N VAL A 15 -6.84 3.20 4.66
CA VAL A 15 -6.80 2.18 5.70
C VAL A 15 -7.13 0.83 5.07
N PHE A 16 -6.22 -0.13 5.20
CA PHE A 16 -6.39 -1.48 4.68
C PHE A 16 -6.76 -2.42 5.82
N HIS A 17 -8.00 -2.89 5.83
CA HIS A 17 -8.42 -3.88 6.83
C HIS A 17 -7.92 -5.27 6.40
N PRO A 18 -7.41 -6.09 7.34
CA PRO A 18 -7.17 -7.49 7.05
C PRO A 18 -8.48 -8.16 6.65
N GLU A 19 -8.41 -9.14 5.74
CA GLU A 19 -9.56 -10.01 5.51
C GLU A 19 -9.94 -10.66 6.86
N PRO A 20 -11.24 -10.71 7.21
CA PRO A 20 -11.65 -11.46 8.38
C PRO A 20 -11.17 -12.89 8.18
N LEU A 21 -10.33 -13.39 9.09
CA LEU A 21 -10.10 -14.83 9.22
C LEU A 21 -11.49 -15.44 9.34
N ASP A 22 -11.91 -16.23 8.36
CA ASP A 22 -13.22 -16.85 8.35
C ASP A 22 -13.36 -17.63 9.66
N GLY A 23 -14.11 -17.06 10.60
CA GLY A 23 -14.32 -17.58 11.94
C GLY A 23 -15.29 -18.75 11.93
N GLY A 24 -15.34 -19.51 10.83
CA GLY A 24 -15.95 -20.82 10.83
C GLY A 24 -15.24 -21.67 11.88
N ASP A 25 -16.00 -22.39 12.70
CA ASP A 25 -15.55 -23.26 13.78
C ASP A 25 -14.47 -24.29 13.37
N ASP A 26 -14.18 -24.42 12.07
CA ASP A 26 -13.11 -25.24 11.50
C ASP A 26 -11.69 -24.65 11.68
N ALA A 27 -11.57 -23.35 11.98
CA ALA A 27 -10.28 -22.70 12.26
C ALA A 27 -9.57 -23.31 13.49
N MET A 28 -10.32 -23.86 14.45
CA MET A 28 -9.73 -24.48 15.65
C MET A 28 -9.13 -25.86 15.35
N LEU A 29 -9.70 -26.62 14.38
CA LEU A 29 -9.15 -27.91 13.95
C LEU A 29 -7.92 -27.73 13.06
N HIS A 30 -7.91 -26.71 12.20
CA HIS A 30 -6.79 -26.45 11.29
C HIS A 30 -5.52 -25.93 11.98
N ILE A 31 -5.61 -25.37 13.19
CA ILE A 31 -4.44 -24.90 13.95
C ILE A 31 -3.57 -26.06 14.47
N THR A 32 -4.15 -27.23 14.73
CA THR A 32 -3.42 -28.35 15.38
C THR A 32 -2.55 -29.19 14.45
N TYR A 33 -2.71 -29.07 13.12
CA TYR A 33 -1.99 -29.90 12.15
C TYR A 33 -0.86 -29.21 11.38
N TYR A 34 -0.69 -27.90 11.54
CA TYR A 34 0.36 -27.18 10.84
C TYR A 34 1.61 -27.03 11.71
N LYS A 35 2.75 -27.46 11.13
CA LYS A 35 4.09 -27.37 11.69
C LYS A 35 4.40 -25.92 12.08
N GLU A 36 5.19 -25.73 13.13
CA GLU A 36 5.66 -24.43 13.60
C GLU A 36 6.25 -23.54 12.47
N GLU A 37 6.78 -24.15 11.40
CA GLU A 37 7.26 -23.43 10.21
C GLU A 37 6.17 -22.62 9.48
N GLU A 38 4.90 -23.05 9.48
CA GLU A 38 3.77 -22.29 8.90
C GLU A 38 3.18 -21.27 9.89
N LEU A 39 3.49 -21.37 11.18
CA LEU A 39 3.11 -20.34 12.16
C LEU A 39 3.92 -19.05 11.96
N TYR A 40 5.14 -19.14 11.43
CA TYR A 40 5.92 -17.98 10.96
C TYR A 40 5.35 -17.35 9.68
N ASP A 41 4.50 -18.08 8.95
CA ASP A 41 3.80 -17.62 7.74
C ASP A 41 2.45 -16.95 8.05
N LYS A 42 2.02 -16.93 9.33
CA LYS A 42 0.86 -16.15 9.80
C LYS A 42 1.22 -14.67 9.90
N HIS A 43 1.54 -14.07 8.76
CA HIS A 43 1.69 -12.63 8.64
C HIS A 43 0.56 -12.02 7.81
N LEU A 44 0.32 -10.72 8.00
CA LEU A 44 -0.73 -9.99 7.29
C LEU A 44 -0.24 -9.41 5.96
N LEU A 45 1.05 -9.54 5.65
CA LEU A 45 1.63 -9.10 4.39
C LEU A 45 1.22 -10.05 3.26
N SER A 46 0.86 -9.51 2.11
CA SER A 46 0.48 -10.24 0.89
C SER A 46 1.43 -9.94 -0.27
N TYR A 47 2.69 -9.63 0.06
CA TYR A 47 3.72 -9.29 -0.92
C TYR A 47 4.14 -10.50 -1.73
N ASN A 48 4.22 -10.32 -3.04
CA ASN A 48 4.80 -11.29 -3.96
C ASN A 48 5.84 -10.58 -4.83
N ARG A 49 7.12 -10.93 -4.64
CA ARG A 49 8.26 -10.39 -5.41
C ARG A 49 8.16 -10.64 -6.93
N HIS A 50 7.36 -11.62 -7.34
CA HIS A 50 7.12 -11.96 -8.74
C HIS A 50 5.86 -11.29 -9.29
N SER A 51 5.09 -10.60 -8.45
CA SER A 51 3.97 -9.77 -8.91
C SER A 51 4.54 -8.50 -9.55
N VAL A 52 4.72 -8.58 -10.87
CA VAL A 52 5.06 -7.44 -11.71
C VAL A 52 3.84 -6.52 -11.77
N LEU A 53 3.98 -5.31 -11.23
CA LEU A 53 2.95 -4.29 -11.40
C LEU A 53 2.98 -3.84 -12.86
N ALA A 54 1.85 -3.94 -13.55
CA ALA A 54 1.72 -3.28 -14.83
C ALA A 54 1.95 -1.79 -14.57
N ALA A 55 3.04 -1.22 -15.11
CA ALA A 55 3.23 0.22 -15.08
C ALA A 55 1.94 0.83 -15.65
N PRO A 56 1.23 1.70 -14.91
CA PRO A 56 0.05 2.35 -15.46
C PRO A 56 0.56 3.08 -16.70
N THR A 57 0.20 2.53 -17.86
CA THR A 57 0.72 2.99 -19.15
C THR A 57 0.37 4.46 -19.22
N SER A 58 1.39 5.29 -19.19
CA SER A 58 1.32 6.75 -19.33
C SER A 58 0.64 7.18 -20.64
N GLY A 59 0.28 6.25 -21.52
CA GLY A 59 -0.50 6.47 -22.74
C GLY A 59 -2.02 6.29 -22.62
N GLY A 60 -2.55 5.87 -21.46
CA GLY A 60 -3.97 5.55 -21.29
C GLY A 60 -4.85 6.70 -20.83
N GLY A 61 -4.64 7.96 -21.26
CA GLY A 61 -5.60 9.09 -21.22
C GLY A 61 -6.20 9.56 -19.87
N ALA A 62 -6.16 8.77 -18.80
CA ALA A 62 -6.68 9.12 -17.49
C ALA A 62 -5.65 9.97 -16.76
N MET A 63 -5.57 11.24 -17.13
CA MET A 63 -4.79 12.23 -16.40
C MET A 63 -5.23 12.18 -14.94
N ALA A 64 -4.25 12.04 -14.04
CA ALA A 64 -4.55 12.00 -12.62
C ALA A 64 -5.39 13.22 -12.18
N PRO A 65 -6.31 13.07 -11.21
CA PRO A 65 -7.12 14.18 -10.71
C PRO A 65 -6.26 15.40 -10.34
N ALA A 66 -6.77 16.60 -10.64
CA ALA A 66 -6.00 17.82 -10.42
C ALA A 66 -5.61 18.04 -8.94
N CYS A 67 -6.46 17.63 -8.00
CA CYS A 67 -6.18 17.68 -6.57
C CYS A 67 -4.96 16.82 -6.20
N LEU A 68 -4.90 15.58 -6.67
CA LEU A 68 -3.77 14.67 -6.43
C LEU A 68 -2.46 15.27 -6.96
N ARG A 69 -2.48 15.82 -8.18
CA ARG A 69 -1.29 16.40 -8.80
C ARG A 69 -0.78 17.68 -8.13
N ARG A 70 -1.67 18.51 -7.59
CA ARG A 70 -1.33 19.89 -7.21
C ARG A 70 -1.42 20.19 -5.72
N ARG A 71 -2.20 19.41 -4.96
CA ARG A 71 -2.61 19.77 -3.60
C ARG A 71 -2.31 18.72 -2.57
N VAL A 72 -2.43 17.45 -2.90
CA VAL A 72 -2.12 16.38 -1.94
C VAL A 72 -0.65 16.50 -1.54
N ARG A 73 -0.45 16.84 -0.26
CA ARG A 73 0.84 16.99 0.42
C ARG A 73 1.19 15.76 1.24
N GLU A 74 0.18 15.05 1.71
CA GLU A 74 0.38 13.92 2.61
C GLU A 74 -0.43 12.73 2.12
N ILE A 75 0.23 11.58 2.05
CA ILE A 75 -0.43 10.30 1.78
C ILE A 75 -0.09 9.34 2.91
N ASN A 76 -1.11 8.76 3.54
CA ASN A 76 -0.96 7.78 4.59
C ASN A 76 -1.48 6.42 4.15
N LEU A 77 -0.66 5.39 4.24
CA LEU A 77 -1.01 4.00 4.01
C LEU A 77 -1.03 3.28 5.36
N VAL A 78 -2.21 2.97 5.87
CA VAL A 78 -2.40 2.41 7.22
C VAL A 78 -2.71 0.93 7.12
N HIS A 79 -1.96 0.10 7.86
CA HIS A 79 -1.98 -1.36 7.79
C HIS A 79 -1.70 -1.90 6.38
N TYR A 80 -0.76 -1.28 5.68
CA TYR A 80 -0.41 -1.64 4.32
C TYR A 80 0.14 -3.07 4.24
N GLN A 81 -0.51 -3.92 3.45
CA GLN A 81 -0.19 -5.34 3.35
C GLN A 81 0.72 -5.67 2.17
N GLY A 82 0.85 -4.76 1.20
CA GLY A 82 1.69 -4.99 0.02
C GLY A 82 1.11 -5.97 -0.99
N GLY A 83 -0.19 -6.22 -0.98
CA GLY A 83 -0.88 -7.02 -1.99
C GLY A 83 -0.85 -6.34 -3.37
N ALA A 84 -1.02 -7.11 -4.44
CA ALA A 84 -0.92 -6.59 -5.81
C ALA A 84 -1.86 -5.40 -6.09
N ALA A 85 -3.10 -5.43 -5.59
CA ALA A 85 -4.06 -4.34 -5.72
C ALA A 85 -3.62 -3.08 -4.94
N GLN A 86 -3.14 -3.26 -3.70
CA GLN A 86 -2.67 -2.17 -2.85
C GLN A 86 -1.39 -1.53 -3.43
N ARG A 87 -0.46 -2.34 -3.93
CA ARG A 87 0.75 -1.89 -4.64
C ARG A 87 0.43 -1.12 -5.90
N THR A 88 -0.51 -1.62 -6.71
CA THR A 88 -0.96 -0.91 -7.91
C THR A 88 -1.57 0.46 -7.57
N LEU A 89 -2.41 0.50 -6.53
CA LEU A 89 -3.04 1.73 -6.05
C LEU A 89 -2.00 2.72 -5.49
N ALA A 90 -1.11 2.26 -4.61
CA ALA A 90 -0.06 3.07 -4.01
C ALA A 90 0.86 3.63 -5.10
N MET A 91 1.32 2.80 -6.04
CA MET A 91 2.13 3.25 -7.17
C MET A 91 1.41 4.34 -7.99
N TYR A 92 0.12 4.16 -8.30
CA TYR A 92 -0.64 5.18 -9.02
C TYR A 92 -0.71 6.50 -8.24
N LEU A 93 -1.01 6.45 -6.95
CA LEU A 93 -1.11 7.63 -6.10
C LEU A 93 0.22 8.38 -5.98
N LEU A 94 1.29 7.67 -5.63
CA LEU A 94 2.62 8.26 -5.41
C LEU A 94 3.24 8.83 -6.69
N ARG A 95 3.02 8.17 -7.84
CA ARG A 95 3.46 8.70 -9.14
C ARG A 95 2.66 9.89 -9.63
N SER A 96 1.40 10.00 -9.17
CA SER A 96 0.51 11.09 -9.55
C SER A 96 0.61 12.30 -8.61
N ALA A 97 1.01 12.09 -7.36
CA ALA A 97 1.10 13.11 -6.33
C ALA A 97 2.39 13.93 -6.44
N ALA A 98 2.51 14.74 -7.49
CA ALA A 98 3.70 15.59 -7.71
C ALA A 98 3.95 16.60 -6.58
N ALA A 99 2.90 16.93 -5.82
CA ALA A 99 2.91 17.88 -4.71
C ALA A 99 3.20 17.26 -3.34
N ILE A 100 3.39 15.93 -3.26
CA ILE A 100 3.58 15.22 -1.99
C ILE A 100 4.81 15.77 -1.24
N GLY A 101 4.64 16.10 0.03
CA GLY A 101 5.70 16.47 0.97
C GLY A 101 5.96 15.38 1.99
N GLU A 102 4.98 14.52 2.27
CA GLU A 102 5.11 13.45 3.26
C GLU A 102 4.36 12.18 2.82
N LEU A 103 5.00 11.04 3.00
CA LEU A 103 4.41 9.70 2.89
C LEU A 103 4.53 9.01 4.25
N GLY A 104 3.41 8.75 4.90
CA GLY A 104 3.33 7.86 6.05
C GLY A 104 2.92 6.46 5.62
N CYS A 105 3.62 5.42 6.06
CA CYS A 105 3.25 4.04 5.82
C CYS A 105 3.40 3.23 7.10
N GLU A 106 2.28 2.72 7.62
CA GLU A 106 2.25 1.71 8.67
C GLU A 106 2.06 0.34 8.01
N LEU A 107 3.10 -0.48 8.04
CA LEU A 107 3.07 -1.81 7.43
C LEU A 107 2.30 -2.78 8.33
N ALA A 108 1.57 -3.69 7.70
CA ALA A 108 0.98 -4.80 8.44
C ALA A 108 2.08 -5.71 9.02
N MET A 109 1.77 -6.41 10.11
CA MET A 109 2.73 -7.31 10.76
C MET A 109 3.22 -8.38 9.78
N GLY A 110 4.53 -8.56 9.71
CA GLY A 110 5.14 -9.64 8.95
C GLY A 110 6.67 -9.62 8.94
N PRO A 111 7.29 -10.44 8.09
CA PRO A 111 8.73 -10.57 8.00
C PRO A 111 9.42 -9.25 7.62
N LEU A 112 10.51 -8.91 8.33
CA LEU A 112 11.27 -7.67 8.10
C LEU A 112 11.74 -7.53 6.64
N TRP A 113 12.17 -8.62 6.01
CA TRP A 113 12.64 -8.57 4.62
C TRP A 113 11.53 -8.16 3.64
N ILE A 114 10.26 -8.49 3.92
CA ILE A 114 9.12 -8.05 3.12
C ILE A 114 8.88 -6.56 3.36
N GLN A 115 8.95 -6.14 4.62
CA GLN A 115 8.79 -4.73 4.98
C GLN A 115 9.85 -3.85 4.30
N ASP A 116 11.11 -4.28 4.30
CA ASP A 116 12.22 -3.61 3.62
C ASP A 116 12.04 -3.52 2.10
N GLU A 117 11.45 -4.54 1.48
CA GLU A 117 11.18 -4.54 0.03
C GLU A 117 10.01 -3.60 -0.31
N LEU A 118 8.93 -3.64 0.48
CA LEU A 118 7.80 -2.72 0.33
C LEU A 118 8.23 -1.26 0.54
N ALA A 119 9.09 -1.02 1.52
CA ALA A 119 9.64 0.30 1.78
C ALA A 119 10.40 0.86 0.58
N ARG A 120 11.32 0.07 0.02
CA ARG A 120 12.09 0.44 -1.18
C ARG A 120 11.18 0.69 -2.39
N GLU A 121 10.13 -0.09 -2.56
CA GLU A 121 9.17 0.12 -3.65
C GLU A 121 8.42 1.45 -3.50
N LEU A 122 7.90 1.72 -2.30
CA LEU A 122 7.17 2.96 -2.01
C LEU A 122 8.05 4.19 -2.23
N GLU A 123 9.26 4.21 -1.66
CA GLU A 123 10.25 5.27 -1.87
C GLU A 123 10.60 5.46 -3.35
N GLY A 124 10.73 4.35 -4.09
CA GLY A 124 10.98 4.36 -5.53
C GLY A 124 9.85 5.00 -6.34
N TRP A 125 8.60 4.94 -5.86
CA TRP A 125 7.44 5.52 -6.55
C TRP A 125 7.19 6.99 -6.21
N VAL A 126 7.71 7.49 -5.09
CA VAL A 126 7.61 8.91 -4.75
C VAL A 126 8.36 9.75 -5.77
N MET A 127 7.62 10.60 -6.49
CA MET A 127 8.17 11.48 -7.53
C MET A 127 8.87 12.71 -6.96
N ASN A 128 8.35 13.26 -5.86
CA ASN A 128 9.02 14.36 -5.17
C ASN A 128 10.14 13.81 -4.27
N LYS A 129 11.39 13.96 -4.71
CA LYS A 129 12.56 13.48 -3.96
C LYS A 129 12.86 14.26 -2.67
N ALA A 130 12.20 15.40 -2.47
CA ALA A 130 12.26 16.13 -1.20
C ALA A 130 11.18 15.69 -0.20
N ALA A 131 10.28 14.77 -0.57
CA ALA A 131 9.27 14.28 0.35
C ALA A 131 9.90 13.42 1.45
N ILE A 132 9.38 13.57 2.66
CA ILE A 132 9.75 12.74 3.81
C ILE A 132 8.98 11.42 3.69
N VAL A 133 9.67 10.29 3.83
CA VAL A 133 9.06 8.97 3.80
C VAL A 133 9.24 8.34 5.18
N ASN A 134 8.13 8.18 5.89
CA ASN A 134 8.06 7.59 7.23
C ASN A 134 7.44 6.20 7.11
N ILE A 135 8.22 5.17 7.45
CA ILE A 135 7.77 3.77 7.38
C ILE A 135 7.90 3.17 8.78
N GLY A 136 6.78 2.66 9.29
CA GLY A 136 6.65 2.02 10.60
C GLY A 136 6.02 0.65 10.53
#